data_AF-A0A6F8XX18-F1
#
_entry.id   AF-A0A6F8XX18-F1
#
_cell.length_a   1.000
_cell.length_b   1.000
_cell.length_c   1.000
_cell.angle_alpha   90.00
_cell.angle_beta   90.00
_cell.angle_gamma   90.00
#
_symmetry.space_group_name_H-M   'P 1'
#
loop_
_entity.id
_entity.type
_entity.pdbx_description
1 polymer ?
#
loop_
_entity_poly.entity_id
_entity_poly.type
_entity_poly.pdbx_seq_one_letter_code
_entity_poly.pdbx_strand_id
1 'polypeptide(L)'
;MLIAVQNEGQWQRLCRVVLDDPALLDDPAFASNTARVSHRELTERTVQERLGVLSTEEVIARLAKADVPYARLNQIGEVLRHPQAQATGRWSEATLPSGRSVRVVTSPLHRVPEPPGGRRVPALGSTPAKSSKN
;
A
#
# COMPACT_ATOMS: atom_id res chain seq x y z
N MET A 1 4.53 -9.26 1.42
CA MET A 1 3.34 -8.87 0.63
C MET A 1 2.12 -9.13 1.48
N LEU A 2 1.06 -8.34 1.31
CA LEU A 2 -0.21 -8.49 2.00
C LEU A 2 -1.31 -8.75 0.97
N ILE A 3 -2.18 -9.71 1.23
CA ILE A 3 -3.32 -10.06 0.37
C ILE A 3 -4.59 -9.79 1.18
N ALA A 4 -5.55 -9.09 0.58
CA ALA A 4 -6.81 -8.78 1.22
C ALA A 4 -7.96 -9.49 0.51
N VAL A 5 -8.53 -10.49 1.18
CA VAL A 5 -9.73 -11.20 0.73
C VAL A 5 -10.92 -10.69 1.53
N GLN A 6 -11.79 -9.92 0.88
CA GLN A 6 -12.90 -9.21 1.52
C GLN A 6 -14.24 -9.93 1.38
N ASN A 7 -14.38 -10.83 0.41
CA ASN A 7 -15.61 -11.58 0.16
C ASN A 7 -15.32 -12.97 -0.44
N GLU A 8 -16.36 -13.79 -0.52
CA GLU A 8 -16.25 -15.17 -1.01
C GLU A 8 -15.85 -15.24 -2.50
N GLY A 9 -16.28 -14.27 -3.32
CA GLY A 9 -15.87 -14.21 -4.72
C GLY A 9 -14.36 -14.03 -4.89
N GLN A 10 -13.73 -13.21 -4.03
CA GLN A 10 -12.27 -13.05 -4.01
C GLN A 10 -11.58 -14.32 -3.50
N TRP A 11 -12.14 -15.03 -2.53
CA TRP A 11 -11.61 -16.32 -2.08
C TRP A 11 -11.62 -17.36 -3.20
N GLN A 12 -12.76 -17.50 -3.89
CA GLN A 12 -12.88 -18.41 -5.03
C GLN A 12 -11.87 -18.12 -6.14
N ARG A 13 -11.68 -16.84 -6.48
CA ARG A 13 -10.68 -16.44 -7.47
C ARG A 13 -9.26 -16.66 -6.97
N LEU A 14 -8.98 -16.43 -5.70
CA LEU A 14 -7.68 -16.73 -5.09
C LEU A 14 -7.35 -18.22 -5.23
N CYS A 15 -8.24 -19.13 -4.79
CA CYS A 15 -8.04 -20.57 -4.88
C CYS A 15 -7.85 -21.05 -6.33
N ARG A 16 -8.73 -20.63 -7.24
CA ARG A 16 -8.74 -21.11 -8.63
C ARG A 16 -7.62 -20.53 -9.49
N VAL A 17 -7.30 -19.25 -9.34
CA VAL A 17 -6.43 -18.53 -10.29
C VAL A 17 -5.04 -18.30 -9.72
N VAL A 18 -4.92 -18.08 -8.41
CA VAL A 18 -3.65 -17.69 -7.78
C VAL A 18 -2.96 -18.90 -7.18
N LEU A 19 -3.69 -19.67 -6.36
CA LEU A 19 -3.18 -20.86 -5.67
C LEU A 19 -3.18 -22.10 -6.57
N ASP A 20 -3.94 -22.07 -7.67
CA ASP A 20 -4.14 -23.20 -8.58
C ASP A 20 -4.63 -24.47 -7.86
N ASP A 21 -5.48 -24.27 -6.85
CA ASP A 21 -5.98 -25.32 -5.96
C ASP A 21 -7.48 -25.11 -5.70
N PRO A 22 -8.35 -25.47 -6.66
CA PRO A 22 -9.80 -25.30 -6.51
C PRO A 22 -10.41 -26.21 -5.43
N ALA A 23 -9.73 -27.31 -5.05
CA ALA A 23 -10.23 -28.25 -4.06
C ALA A 23 -10.35 -27.62 -2.65
N LEU A 24 -9.60 -26.54 -2.39
CA LEU A 24 -9.75 -25.75 -1.18
C LEU A 24 -11.16 -25.17 -0.99
N LEU A 25 -11.96 -25.03 -2.05
CA LEU A 25 -13.33 -24.52 -1.95
C LEU A 25 -14.31 -25.56 -1.39
N ASP A 26 -13.97 -26.84 -1.53
CA ASP A 26 -14.80 -27.95 -1.05
C ASP A 26 -14.40 -28.39 0.37
N ASP A 27 -13.24 -27.93 0.87
CA ASP A 27 -12.78 -28.22 2.22
C ASP A 27 -13.61 -27.44 3.25
N PRO A 28 -14.26 -28.13 4.22
CA PRO A 28 -15.03 -27.48 5.28
C PRO A 28 -14.25 -26.45 6.10
N ALA A 29 -12.92 -26.59 6.20
CA ALA A 29 -12.06 -25.63 6.89
C ALA A 29 -11.96 -24.29 6.17
N PHE A 30 -12.18 -24.25 4.85
CA PHE A 30 -12.04 -23.05 4.02
C PHE A 30 -13.33 -22.62 3.30
N ALA A 31 -14.40 -23.40 3.38
CA ALA A 31 -15.65 -23.21 2.64
C ALA A 31 -16.41 -21.90 2.95
N SER A 32 -16.13 -21.25 4.08
CA SER A 32 -16.75 -19.98 4.45
C SER A 32 -15.77 -19.06 5.15
N ASN A 33 -16.07 -17.75 5.16
CA ASN A 33 -15.27 -16.79 5.89
C ASN A 33 -15.17 -17.13 7.39
N THR A 34 -16.28 -17.55 8.00
CA THR A 34 -16.30 -17.96 9.42
C THR A 34 -15.36 -19.15 9.63
N ALA A 35 -15.42 -20.16 8.77
CA ALA A 35 -14.52 -21.31 8.85
C ALA A 35 -13.04 -20.90 8.71
N ARG A 36 -12.71 -20.03 7.75
CA ARG A 36 -11.35 -19.53 7.55
C ARG A 36 -10.85 -18.71 8.73
N VAL A 37 -11.71 -17.92 9.37
CA VAL A 37 -11.36 -17.16 10.58
C VAL A 37 -11.14 -18.10 11.78
N SER A 38 -11.98 -19.12 11.95
CA SER A 38 -11.81 -20.14 12.98
C SER A 38 -10.55 -20.99 12.76
N HIS A 39 -10.16 -21.23 11.51
CA HIS A 39 -8.96 -21.98 11.11
C HIS A 39 -7.90 -21.03 10.53
N ARG A 40 -7.68 -19.87 11.16
CA ARG A 40 -6.85 -18.81 10.60
C ARG A 40 -5.41 -19.25 10.36
N GLU A 41 -4.78 -19.91 11.33
CA GLU A 41 -3.41 -20.40 11.20
C GLU A 41 -3.26 -21.39 10.05
N LEU A 42 -4.22 -22.33 9.92
CA LEU A 42 -4.27 -23.28 8.82
C LEU A 42 -4.46 -22.56 7.48
N THR A 43 -5.37 -21.59 7.41
CA THR A 43 -5.64 -20.80 6.19
C THR A 43 -4.39 -20.04 5.76
N GLU A 44 -3.74 -19.33 6.69
CA GLU A 44 -2.52 -18.57 6.41
C GLU A 44 -1.38 -19.49 5.97
N ARG A 45 -1.20 -20.64 6.63
CA ARG A 45 -0.18 -21.63 6.26
C ARG A 45 -0.42 -22.19 4.86
N THR A 46 -1.63 -22.65 4.55
CA THR A 46 -1.96 -23.20 3.23
C THR A 46 -1.71 -22.18 2.12
N VAL A 47 -2.13 -20.93 2.33
CA VAL A 47 -1.87 -19.85 1.36
C VAL A 47 -0.38 -19.59 1.22
N GLN A 48 0.37 -19.53 2.32
CA GLN A 48 1.82 -19.31 2.30
C GLN A 48 2.57 -20.44 1.60
N GLU A 49 2.22 -21.70 1.84
CA GLU A 49 2.85 -22.86 1.20
C GLU A 49 2.63 -22.84 -0.33
N ARG A 50 1.41 -22.52 -0.78
CA ARG A 50 1.07 -22.44 -2.20
C ARG A 50 1.72 -21.24 -2.90
N LEU A 51 1.83 -20.10 -2.22
CA LEU A 51 2.49 -18.92 -2.79
C LEU A 51 4.02 -18.99 -2.70
N GLY A 52 4.57 -19.71 -1.72
CA GLY A 52 6.00 -19.78 -1.45
C GLY A 52 6.82 -20.49 -2.53
N VAL A 53 6.16 -21.25 -3.42
CA VAL A 53 6.79 -21.88 -4.59
C VAL A 53 6.84 -20.96 -5.82
N LEU A 54 6.27 -19.77 -5.74
CA LEU A 54 6.19 -18.80 -6.83
C LEU A 54 7.11 -17.61 -6.58
N SER A 55 7.60 -16.98 -7.66
CA SER A 55 8.30 -15.69 -7.54
C SER A 55 7.32 -14.59 -7.16
N THR A 56 7.84 -13.48 -6.60
CA THR A 56 6.99 -12.34 -6.23
C THR A 56 6.28 -11.76 -7.46
N GLU A 57 6.95 -11.69 -8.60
CA GLU A 57 6.39 -11.21 -9.87
C GLU A 57 5.24 -12.09 -10.35
N GLU A 58 5.40 -13.42 -10.25
CA GLU A 58 4.39 -14.39 -10.65
C GLU A 58 3.14 -14.28 -9.77
N VAL A 59 3.31 -14.14 -8.44
CA VAL A 59 2.18 -13.97 -7.53
C VAL A 59 1.43 -12.67 -7.82
N ILE A 60 2.15 -11.57 -8.07
CA ILE A 60 1.57 -10.27 -8.44
C ILE A 60 0.78 -10.38 -9.74
N ALA A 61 1.34 -11.04 -10.76
CA ALA A 61 0.67 -11.24 -12.04
C ALA A 61 -0.62 -12.05 -11.88
N ARG A 62 -0.59 -13.12 -11.08
CA ARG A 62 -1.77 -13.95 -10.79
C ARG A 62 -2.83 -13.19 -9.99
N LEU A 63 -2.44 -12.45 -8.96
CA LEU A 63 -3.35 -11.64 -8.15
C LEU A 63 -4.02 -10.54 -8.99
N ALA A 64 -3.25 -9.87 -9.87
CA ALA A 64 -3.78 -8.88 -10.80
C ALA A 64 -4.77 -9.51 -11.80
N LYS A 65 -4.44 -10.68 -12.37
CA LYS A 65 -5.33 -11.43 -13.26
C LYS A 65 -6.62 -11.88 -12.56
N ALA A 66 -6.53 -12.22 -11.28
CA ALA A 66 -7.66 -12.71 -10.47
C ALA A 66 -8.54 -11.59 -9.90
N ASP A 67 -8.18 -10.31 -10.09
CA ASP A 67 -8.82 -9.17 -9.44
C ASP A 67 -8.96 -9.39 -7.92
N VAL A 68 -7.85 -9.80 -7.30
CA VAL A 68 -7.71 -9.97 -5.85
C VAL A 68 -6.82 -8.86 -5.30
N PRO A 69 -7.31 -8.02 -4.37
CA PRO A 69 -6.53 -6.93 -3.81
C PRO A 69 -5.27 -7.40 -3.07
N TYR A 70 -4.16 -6.71 -3.32
CA TYR A 70 -2.89 -6.94 -2.64
C TYR A 70 -2.10 -5.65 -2.46
N ALA A 71 -1.15 -5.69 -1.52
CA ALA A 71 -0.21 -4.62 -1.28
C ALA A 71 1.21 -5.17 -1.13
N ARG A 72 2.18 -4.50 -1.75
CA ARG A 72 3.59 -4.72 -1.45
C ARG A 72 3.94 -3.94 -0.17
N LEU A 73 4.61 -4.60 0.76
CA LEU A 73 5.22 -3.92 1.91
C LEU A 73 6.51 -3.26 1.41
N ASN A 74 6.46 -1.95 1.24
CA ASN A 74 7.61 -1.17 0.78
C ASN A 74 8.44 -0.69 1.98
N GLN A 75 9.76 -0.76 1.87
CA GLN A 75 10.68 -0.12 2.80
C GLN A 75 10.63 1.41 2.66
N ILE A 76 11.06 2.16 3.68
CA ILE A 76 11.00 3.64 3.67
C ILE A 76 11.65 4.22 2.42
N GLY A 77 12.83 3.73 2.02
CA GLY A 77 13.53 4.20 0.82
C GLY A 77 12.78 3.92 -0.49
N GLU A 78 11.96 2.87 -0.54
CA GLU A 78 11.13 2.53 -1.70
C GLU A 78 9.89 3.43 -1.76
N VAL A 79 9.28 3.74 -0.61
CA VAL A 79 8.16 4.71 -0.51
C VAL A 79 8.58 6.08 -1.05
N LEU A 80 9.79 6.54 -0.74
CA LEU A 80 10.33 7.82 -1.23
C LEU A 80 10.40 7.88 -2.76
N ARG A 81 10.59 6.74 -3.43
CA ARG A 81 10.74 6.62 -4.89
C ARG A 81 9.48 6.08 -5.57
N HIS A 82 8.43 5.76 -4.82
CA HIS A 82 7.27 5.06 -5.35
C HIS A 82 6.56 5.90 -6.44
N PRO A 83 6.20 5.31 -7.60
CA PRO A 83 5.55 6.04 -8.70
C PRO A 83 4.30 6.79 -8.26
N GLN A 84 3.47 6.19 -7.41
CA GLN A 84 2.29 6.86 -6.83
C GLN A 84 2.63 8.11 -6.02
N ALA A 85 3.74 8.11 -5.27
CA ALA A 85 4.14 9.27 -4.46
C ALA A 85 4.62 10.43 -5.36
N GLN A 86 5.22 10.12 -6.50
CA GLN A 86 5.59 11.11 -7.51
C GLN A 86 4.36 11.64 -8.25
N ALA A 87 3.48 10.74 -8.72
CA ALA A 87 2.27 11.08 -9.46
C ALA A 87 1.28 11.94 -8.68
N THR A 88 1.27 11.81 -7.35
CA THR A 88 0.37 12.56 -6.46
C THR A 88 1.01 13.81 -5.84
N GLY A 89 2.19 14.23 -6.31
CA GLY A 89 2.84 15.44 -5.78
C GLY A 89 3.11 15.37 -4.28
N ARG A 90 3.41 14.17 -3.75
CA ARG A 90 3.46 13.92 -2.31
C ARG A 90 4.64 14.61 -1.61
N TRP A 91 5.59 15.11 -2.40
CA TRP A 91 6.82 15.76 -1.95
C TRP A 91 6.85 17.23 -2.38
N SER A 92 7.15 18.13 -1.43
CA SER A 92 7.49 19.52 -1.71
C SER A 92 8.83 19.88 -1.10
N GLU A 93 9.39 21.01 -1.52
CA GLU A 93 10.61 21.57 -0.93
C GLU A 93 10.25 22.62 0.12
N ALA A 94 11.01 22.64 1.21
CA ALA A 94 10.94 23.67 2.24
C ALA A 94 12.33 24.27 2.47
N THR A 95 12.40 25.59 2.59
CA THR A 95 13.67 26.28 2.88
C THR A 95 13.80 26.49 4.39
N LEU A 96 14.90 25.98 4.96
CA LEU A 96 15.27 26.19 6.36
C LEU A 96 15.83 27.61 6.59
N PRO A 97 15.86 28.11 7.84
CA PRO A 97 16.50 29.40 8.16
C PRO A 97 17.97 29.49 7.74
N SER A 98 18.66 28.35 7.66
CA SER A 98 20.05 28.25 7.18
C SER A 98 20.20 28.37 5.65
N GLY A 99 19.10 28.55 4.91
CA GLY A 99 19.09 28.58 3.44
C GLY A 99 19.09 27.20 2.78
N ARG A 100 19.20 26.12 3.57
CA ARG A 100 19.14 24.74 3.07
C ARG A 100 17.72 24.39 2.60
N SER A 101 17.60 23.80 1.42
CA SER A 101 16.36 23.17 0.95
C SER A 101 16.27 21.75 1.50
N VAL A 102 15.10 21.38 2.03
CA VAL A 102 14.79 20.01 2.48
C VAL A 102 13.47 19.54 1.89
N ARG A 103 13.39 18.25 1.60
CA ARG A 103 12.16 17.62 1.11
C ARG A 103 11.22 17.36 2.28
N VAL A 104 9.98 17.77 2.14
CA VAL A 104 8.91 17.56 3.13
C VAL A 104 7.71 16.88 2.48
N VAL A 105 6.91 16.21 3.30
CA VAL A 105 5.66 15.61 2.85
C VAL A 105 4.57 16.69 2.77
N THR A 106 3.82 16.71 1.66
CA THR A 106 2.70 17.65 1.48
C THR A 106 1.51 17.28 2.38
N SER A 107 0.48 18.12 2.45
CA SER A 107 -0.79 17.70 3.07
C SER A 107 -1.44 16.59 2.23
N PRO A 108 -2.02 15.53 2.81
CA PRO A 108 -2.76 14.53 2.03
C PRO A 108 -4.01 15.11 1.34
N LEU A 109 -4.46 16.30 1.73
CA LEU A 109 -5.65 16.97 1.19
C LEU A 109 -5.33 18.09 0.17
N HIS A 110 -4.09 18.19 -0.32
CA HIS A 110 -3.74 19.22 -1.29
C HIS A 110 -4.39 18.91 -2.66
N ARG A 111 -5.13 19.88 -3.21
CA ARG A 111 -5.78 19.80 -4.54
C ARG A 111 -4.92 20.38 -5.67
N VAL A 112 -3.96 21.23 -5.31
CA VAL A 112 -3.06 21.93 -6.23
C VAL A 112 -1.63 21.63 -5.79
N PRO A 113 -0.73 21.24 -6.70
CA PRO A 113 0.69 21.10 -6.40
C PRO A 113 1.24 22.41 -5.81
N GLU A 114 1.94 22.33 -4.69
CA GLU A 114 2.57 23.50 -4.09
C GLU A 114 3.65 24.02 -5.07
N PRO A 115 3.68 25.32 -5.40
CA PRO A 115 4.63 25.84 -6.38
C PRO A 115 6.09 25.61 -5.94
N PRO A 116 7.03 25.42 -6.89
CA PRO A 116 8.46 25.31 -6.58
C PRO A 116 8.95 26.55 -5.83
N GLY A 117 9.67 26.37 -4.73
CA GLY A 117 10.02 27.45 -3.78
C GLY A 117 9.10 27.56 -2.57
N GLY A 118 8.25 26.54 -2.36
CA GLY A 118 7.32 26.40 -1.24
C GLY A 118 7.93 26.48 0.16
N ARG A 119 7.03 26.75 1.12
CA ARG A 119 7.18 26.77 2.58
C ARG A 119 8.55 27.17 3.15
N ARG A 120 8.67 28.39 3.65
CA ARG A 120 9.80 28.79 4.50
C ARG A 120 9.55 28.40 5.94
N VAL A 121 10.50 27.71 6.55
CA VAL A 121 10.48 27.39 7.98
C VAL A 121 10.96 28.63 8.75
N PRO A 122 10.17 29.18 9.69
CA PRO A 122 10.57 30.34 10.48
C PRO A 122 11.79 30.04 11.35
N ALA A 123 12.62 31.06 11.58
CA ALA A 123 13.72 30.97 12.54
C ALA A 123 13.18 30.98 13.98
N LEU A 124 13.95 30.43 14.91
CA LEU A 124 13.59 30.45 16.34
C LEU A 124 13.41 31.90 16.81
N GLY A 125 12.29 32.20 17.46
CA GLY A 125 11.94 33.55 17.93
C GLY A 125 11.25 34.45 16.89
N SER A 126 11.10 34.00 15.64
CA SER A 126 10.28 34.73 14.65
C SER A 126 8.79 34.37 14.77
N THR A 127 7.91 35.35 14.61
CA THR A 127 6.47 35.09 14.48
C THR A 127 6.21 34.41 13.14
N PRO A 128 5.54 33.24 13.10
CA PRO A 128 5.19 32.62 11.84
C PRO A 128 4.29 33.59 11.05
N ALA A 129 4.63 33.84 9.78
CA ALA A 129 3.80 34.66 8.90
C ALA A 129 2.38 34.06 8.88
N LYS A 130 1.36 34.90 9.15
CA LYS A 130 -0.04 34.48 9.12
C LYS A 130 -0.34 33.93 7.73
N SER A 131 -0.61 32.63 7.65
CA SER A 131 -1.10 32.01 6.42
C SER A 131 -2.47 32.62 6.11
N SER A 132 -2.52 33.51 5.13
CA SER A 132 -3.77 34.03 4.58
C SER A 132 -4.47 32.88 3.88
N LYS A 133 -5.54 32.39 4.49
CA LYS A 133 -6.49 31.47 3.84
C LYS A 133 -7.29 32.29 2.83
N ASN A 134 -7.03 32.09 1.54
CA ASN A 134 -8.01 32.30 0.49
C ASN A 134 -8.72 30.97 0.21
#